data_AF-F1LAI4-F1
#
_entry.id   AF-F1LAI4-F1
#
_cell.length_a   1.000
_cell.length_b   1.000
_cell.length_c   1.000
_cell.angle_alpha   90.00
_cell.angle_beta   90.00
_cell.angle_gamma   90.00
#
_symmetry.space_group_name_H-M   'P 1'
#
loop_
_entity.id
_entity.type
_entity.pdbx_description
1 polymer ?
#
loop_
_entity_poly.entity_id
_entity_poly.type
_entity_poly.pdbx_seq_one_letter_code
_entity_poly.pdbx_strand_id
1 'polypeptide(L)'
;MYLDKAAEVAPDSAIYHMRGRFFYEVANLSWLERTAATALFGTPPTATIDESLADLLKAEELNPGELDNLLFIAKCYLAKGEHSKARTYLLRMKATTAIDRADEAMLDEANNLLKSIASTETQKSRVRRKSVSERLSRLCRKATKKRSG
;
A
#
# COMPACT_ATOMS: atom_id res chain seq x y z
N MET A 1 0.31 -8.04 -23.35
CA MET A 1 0.90 -9.11 -22.51
C MET A 1 0.06 -10.38 -22.68
N TYR A 2 0.59 -11.61 -22.53
CA TYR A 2 -0.24 -12.83 -22.67
C TYR A 2 -1.41 -12.87 -21.67
N LEU A 3 -1.22 -12.25 -20.50
CA LEU A 3 -2.23 -12.11 -19.45
C LEU A 3 -3.44 -11.25 -19.88
N ASP A 4 -3.23 -10.24 -20.74
CA ASP A 4 -4.33 -9.39 -21.22
C ASP A 4 -5.30 -10.19 -22.10
N LYS A 5 -4.75 -11.00 -23.00
CA LYS A 5 -5.55 -11.88 -23.87
C LYS A 5 -6.27 -12.96 -23.07
N ALA A 6 -5.67 -13.45 -21.98
CA ALA A 6 -6.30 -14.47 -21.14
C ALA A 6 -7.51 -13.90 -20.37
N ALA A 7 -7.40 -12.68 -19.85
CA ALA A 7 -8.49 -12.00 -19.14
C ALA A 7 -9.72 -11.75 -20.02
N GLU A 8 -9.54 -11.60 -21.34
CA GLU A 8 -10.61 -11.42 -22.33
C GLU A 8 -11.38 -12.73 -22.62
N VAL A 9 -10.75 -13.90 -22.45
CA VAL A 9 -11.33 -15.21 -22.82
C VAL A 9 -12.08 -15.84 -21.66
N ALA A 10 -11.54 -15.77 -20.44
CA ALA A 10 -12.21 -16.21 -19.22
C ALA A 10 -11.69 -15.40 -18.02
N PRO A 11 -12.55 -14.60 -17.36
CA PRO A 11 -12.12 -13.84 -16.19
C PRO A 11 -11.89 -14.79 -15.00
N ASP A 12 -10.63 -15.16 -14.79
CA ASP A 12 -10.17 -15.95 -13.65
C ASP A 12 -9.46 -15.03 -12.65
N SER A 13 -9.80 -15.16 -11.37
CA SER A 13 -9.11 -14.48 -10.27
C SER A 13 -7.60 -14.66 -10.34
N ALA A 14 -7.12 -15.84 -10.74
CA ALA A 14 -5.69 -16.12 -10.83
C ALA A 14 -4.99 -15.20 -11.85
N ILE A 15 -5.62 -14.94 -13.01
CA ILE A 15 -5.05 -14.09 -14.06
C ILE A 15 -4.92 -12.66 -13.57
N TYR A 16 -5.99 -12.12 -12.99
CA TYR A 16 -6.00 -10.76 -12.44
C TYR A 16 -5.00 -10.63 -11.29
N HIS A 17 -4.95 -11.59 -10.37
CA HIS A 17 -3.98 -11.59 -9.28
C HIS A 17 -2.53 -11.57 -9.78
N MET A 18 -2.18 -12.46 -10.72
CA MET A 18 -0.82 -12.52 -11.28
C MET A 18 -0.45 -11.24 -12.02
N ARG A 19 -1.37 -10.67 -12.82
CA ARG A 19 -1.13 -9.41 -13.54
C ARG A 19 -0.97 -8.24 -12.57
N GLY A 20 -1.82 -8.15 -11.55
CA GLY A 20 -1.74 -7.14 -10.51
C GLY A 20 -0.43 -7.20 -9.73
N ARG A 21 0.01 -8.41 -9.33
CA ARG A 21 1.30 -8.63 -8.68
C ARG A 21 2.47 -8.22 -9.57
N PHE A 22 2.43 -8.58 -10.85
CA PHE A 22 3.44 -8.15 -11.81
C PHE A 22 3.51 -6.62 -11.95
N PHE A 23 2.37 -5.95 -12.07
CA PHE A 23 2.31 -4.50 -12.13
C PHE A 23 2.81 -3.82 -10.86
N TYR A 24 2.57 -4.40 -9.68
CA TYR A 24 3.13 -3.90 -8.42
C TYR A 24 4.66 -3.90 -8.43
N GLU A 25 5.28 -5.02 -8.82
CA GLU A 25 6.73 -5.15 -8.87
C GLU A 25 7.33 -4.17 -9.87
N VAL A 26 6.77 -4.10 -11.08
CA VAL A 26 7.19 -3.16 -12.14
C VAL A 26 7.06 -1.69 -11.70
N ALA A 27 5.98 -1.36 -10.99
CA ALA A 27 5.75 -0.01 -10.46
C ALA A 27 6.75 0.35 -9.36
N ASN A 28 7.26 -0.62 -8.61
CA ASN A 28 8.21 -0.41 -7.51
C ASN A 28 9.69 -0.58 -7.88
N LEU A 29 10.03 -0.93 -9.12
CA LEU A 29 11.42 -0.96 -9.57
C LEU A 29 12.11 0.40 -9.34
N SER A 30 13.29 0.35 -8.73
CA SER A 30 14.16 1.50 -8.56
C SER A 30 14.66 2.03 -9.92
N TRP A 31 15.16 3.27 -9.94
CA TRP A 31 15.74 3.86 -11.15
C TRP A 31 16.89 3.02 -11.72
N LEU A 32 17.70 2.39 -10.86
CA LEU A 32 18.80 1.52 -11.28
C LEU A 32 18.28 0.23 -11.94
N GLU A 33 17.29 -0.42 -11.33
CA GLU A 33 16.68 -1.63 -11.89
C GLU A 33 15.98 -1.34 -13.23
N ARG A 34 15.30 -0.19 -13.34
CA ARG A 34 14.71 0.25 -14.62
C ARG A 34 15.78 0.48 -15.68
N THR A 35 16.91 1.06 -15.31
CA THR A 35 18.03 1.30 -16.24
C THR A 35 18.65 -0.01 -16.71
N ALA A 36 18.89 -0.95 -15.80
CA ALA A 36 19.40 -2.28 -16.12
C ALA A 36 18.41 -3.08 -17.01
N ALA A 37 17.12 -3.06 -16.67
CA ALA A 37 16.08 -3.69 -17.48
C ALA A 37 16.01 -3.07 -18.88
N THR A 38 16.16 -1.75 -18.99
CA THR A 38 16.20 -1.05 -20.28
C THR A 38 17.37 -1.49 -21.14
N ALA A 39 18.55 -1.61 -20.54
CA ALA A 39 19.76 -2.01 -21.25
C ALA A 39 19.73 -3.47 -21.74
N LEU A 40 19.10 -4.37 -20.97
CA LEU A 40 19.06 -5.81 -21.28
C LEU A 40 17.87 -6.21 -22.17
N PHE A 41 16.70 -5.61 -21.96
CA PHE A 41 15.44 -6.07 -22.55
C PHE A 41 14.75 -5.01 -23.43
N GLY A 42 15.37 -3.85 -23.64
CA GLY A 42 14.71 -2.69 -24.26
C GLY A 42 13.76 -2.00 -23.28
N THR A 43 12.90 -1.10 -23.76
CA THR A 43 12.02 -0.30 -22.88
C THR A 43 11.20 -1.22 -21.95
N PRO A 44 11.45 -1.19 -20.62
CA PRO A 44 10.76 -2.07 -19.70
C PRO A 44 9.27 -1.73 -19.70
N PRO A 45 8.37 -2.72 -19.52
CA PRO A 45 6.95 -2.44 -19.40
C PRO A 45 6.76 -1.39 -18.29
N THR A 46 5.98 -0.36 -18.59
CA THR A 46 5.58 0.63 -17.59
C THR A 46 4.28 0.16 -16.97
N ALA A 47 4.24 0.07 -15.64
CA ALA A 47 3.02 -0.18 -14.89
C ALA A 47 2.96 0.74 -13.69
N THR A 48 1.75 1.01 -13.23
CA THR A 48 1.46 1.88 -12.10
C THR A 48 0.86 1.09 -10.95
N ILE A 49 0.97 1.65 -9.74
CA ILE A 49 0.30 1.09 -8.56
C ILE A 49 -1.23 1.07 -8.75
N ASP A 50 -1.79 2.00 -9.53
CA ASP A 50 -3.22 2.04 -9.82
C ASP A 50 -3.70 0.90 -10.71
N GLU A 51 -2.93 0.56 -11.76
CA GLU A 51 -3.21 -0.61 -12.60
C GLU A 51 -3.09 -1.91 -11.79
N SER A 52 -2.07 -2.01 -10.94
CA SER A 52 -1.93 -3.14 -10.02
C SER A 52 -3.14 -3.28 -9.08
N LEU A 53 -3.55 -2.18 -8.44
CA LEU A 53 -4.66 -2.19 -7.51
C LEU A 53 -5.98 -2.56 -8.20
N ALA A 54 -6.22 -2.06 -9.42
CA ALA A 54 -7.44 -2.38 -10.17
C ALA A 54 -7.56 -3.89 -10.44
N ASP A 55 -6.48 -4.54 -10.86
CA ASP A 55 -6.45 -5.97 -11.10
C ASP A 55 -6.62 -6.79 -9.82
N LEU A 56 -5.92 -6.42 -8.74
CA LEU A 56 -6.02 -7.14 -7.47
C LEU A 56 -7.41 -7.02 -6.84
N LEU A 57 -8.06 -5.85 -6.96
CA LEU A 57 -9.45 -5.69 -6.56
C LEU A 57 -10.38 -6.54 -7.44
N LYS A 58 -10.08 -6.69 -8.73
CA LYS A 58 -10.86 -7.58 -9.60
C LYS A 58 -10.69 -9.05 -9.22
N ALA A 59 -9.48 -9.47 -8.87
CA ALA A 59 -9.23 -10.80 -8.32
C ALA A 59 -10.01 -11.02 -7.01
N GLU A 60 -10.00 -10.02 -6.12
CA GLU A 60 -10.74 -10.08 -4.85
C GLU A 60 -12.27 -10.19 -5.06
N GLU A 61 -12.82 -9.55 -6.09
CA GLU A 61 -14.24 -9.71 -6.46
C GLU A 61 -14.56 -11.14 -6.92
N LEU A 62 -13.64 -11.78 -7.64
CA LEU A 62 -13.84 -13.10 -8.24
C LEU A 62 -13.56 -14.24 -7.24
N ASN A 63 -12.56 -14.08 -6.37
CA ASN A 63 -12.20 -15.03 -5.33
C ASN A 63 -11.78 -14.29 -4.04
N PRO A 64 -12.75 -13.93 -3.18
CA PRO A 64 -12.47 -13.11 -2.00
C PRO A 64 -11.62 -13.83 -0.95
N GLY A 65 -10.73 -13.08 -0.30
CA GLY A 65 -10.08 -13.54 0.92
C GLY A 65 -8.81 -14.37 0.74
N GLU A 66 -8.30 -14.47 -0.50
CA GLU A 66 -7.00 -15.06 -0.77
C GLU A 66 -5.89 -14.18 -0.12
N LEU A 67 -5.03 -14.80 0.68
CA LEU A 67 -4.11 -14.08 1.56
C LEU A 67 -3.09 -13.24 0.78
N ASP A 68 -2.51 -13.79 -0.29
CA ASP A 68 -1.51 -13.07 -1.09
C ASP A 68 -2.16 -11.86 -1.78
N ASN A 69 -3.36 -12.04 -2.34
CA ASN A 69 -4.14 -10.99 -2.96
C ASN A 69 -4.47 -9.85 -1.97
N LEU A 70 -4.97 -10.18 -0.78
CA LEU A 70 -5.24 -9.19 0.27
C LEU A 70 -3.98 -8.43 0.68
N LEU A 71 -2.84 -9.13 0.77
CA LEU A 71 -1.55 -8.53 1.11
C LEU A 71 -1.10 -7.53 0.04
N PHE A 72 -1.19 -7.90 -1.23
CA PHE A 72 -0.82 -7.01 -2.34
C PHE A 72 -1.76 -5.81 -2.48
N ILE A 73 -3.07 -5.97 -2.23
CA ILE A 73 -4.00 -4.83 -2.16
C ILE A 73 -3.57 -3.85 -1.06
N ALA A 74 -3.23 -4.36 0.13
CA ALA A 74 -2.75 -3.53 1.22
C ALA A 74 -1.46 -2.79 0.87
N LYS A 75 -0.50 -3.48 0.24
CA LYS A 75 0.75 -2.89 -0.25
C LYS A 75 0.51 -1.78 -1.27
N CYS A 76 -0.43 -1.95 -2.20
CA CYS A 76 -0.82 -0.90 -3.14
C CYS A 76 -1.36 0.34 -2.42
N TYR A 77 -2.29 0.16 -1.48
CA TYR A 77 -2.81 1.29 -0.69
C TYR A 77 -1.73 1.99 0.14
N LEU A 78 -0.73 1.25 0.67
CA LEU A 78 0.42 1.84 1.34
C LEU A 78 1.28 2.68 0.40
N ALA A 79 1.58 2.17 -0.79
CA ALA A 79 2.34 2.91 -1.81
C ALA A 79 1.61 4.21 -2.22
N LYS A 80 0.28 4.22 -2.19
CA LYS A 80 -0.56 5.42 -2.41
C LYS A 80 -0.70 6.33 -1.17
N GLY A 81 -0.16 5.94 -0.01
CA GLY A 81 -0.30 6.68 1.25
C GLY A 81 -1.69 6.57 1.90
N GLU A 82 -2.55 5.68 1.41
CA GLU A 82 -3.92 5.44 1.88
C GLU A 82 -3.96 4.44 3.05
N HIS A 83 -3.32 4.81 4.16
CA HIS A 83 -3.07 3.92 5.30
C HIS A 83 -4.35 3.32 5.92
N SER A 84 -5.46 4.07 5.91
CA SER A 84 -6.73 3.57 6.45
C SER A 84 -7.27 2.39 5.64
N LYS A 85 -7.17 2.45 4.30
CA LYS A 85 -7.63 1.35 3.44
C LYS A 85 -6.68 0.17 3.54
N ALA A 86 -5.36 0.41 3.53
CA ALA A 86 -4.38 -0.65 3.75
C ALA A 86 -4.65 -1.41 5.05
N ARG A 87 -4.91 -0.70 6.15
CA ARG A 87 -5.25 -1.29 7.46
C ARG A 87 -6.48 -2.19 7.38
N THR A 88 -7.51 -1.79 6.64
CA THR A 88 -8.72 -2.62 6.46
C THR A 88 -8.39 -3.98 5.88
N TYR A 89 -7.60 -4.04 4.79
CA TYR A 89 -7.23 -5.31 4.16
C TYR A 89 -6.30 -6.16 5.04
N LEU A 90 -5.31 -5.54 5.71
CA LEU A 90 -4.42 -6.25 6.63
C LEU A 90 -5.16 -6.85 7.83
N LEU A 91 -6.21 -6.19 8.32
CA LEU A 91 -7.05 -6.73 9.40
C LEU A 91 -7.92 -7.90 8.94
N ARG A 92 -8.35 -7.92 7.67
CA ARG A 92 -9.08 -9.07 7.10
C ARG A 92 -8.20 -10.32 7.10
N MET A 93 -6.92 -10.19 6.74
CA MET A 93 -5.97 -11.32 6.78
C MET A 93 -5.83 -11.92 8.18
N LYS A 94 -5.91 -11.12 9.24
CA LYS A 94 -5.83 -11.60 10.64
C LYS A 94 -6.99 -12.50 11.06
N ALA A 95 -8.11 -12.45 10.35
CA ALA A 95 -9.23 -13.33 10.61
C ALA A 95 -8.98 -14.76 10.08
N THR A 96 -7.92 -14.96 9.29
CA THR A 96 -7.56 -16.23 8.68
C THR A 96 -6.55 -16.98 9.54
N THR A 97 -6.65 -18.31 9.55
CA THR A 97 -5.64 -19.20 10.17
C THR A 97 -4.65 -19.65 9.11
N ALA A 98 -3.35 -19.57 9.41
CA ALA A 98 -2.32 -20.07 8.50
C ALA A 98 -2.43 -21.58 8.32
N ILE A 99 -2.36 -22.04 7.07
CA ILE A 99 -2.40 -23.47 6.73
C ILE A 99 -0.98 -23.99 6.50
N ASP A 100 -0.09 -23.14 5.98
CA ASP A 100 1.30 -23.47 5.70
C ASP A 100 2.29 -22.35 6.06
N ARG A 101 3.57 -22.59 5.77
CA ARG A 101 4.65 -21.62 6.03
C ARG A 101 4.57 -20.36 5.17
N ALA A 102 3.97 -20.45 3.98
CA ALA A 102 3.80 -19.28 3.12
C ALA A 102 2.74 -18.35 3.72
N ASP A 103 1.63 -18.92 4.21
CA ASP A 103 0.60 -18.19 4.95
C ASP A 103 1.18 -17.53 6.21
N GLU A 104 1.97 -18.27 7.00
CA GLU A 104 2.65 -17.72 8.18
C GLU A 104 3.49 -16.48 7.82
N ALA A 105 4.31 -16.58 6.77
CA ALA A 105 5.14 -15.47 6.31
C ALA A 105 4.32 -14.25 5.86
N MET A 106 3.20 -14.47 5.17
CA MET A 106 2.31 -13.40 4.73
C MET A 106 1.60 -12.71 5.91
N LEU A 107 1.15 -13.49 6.90
CA LEU A 107 0.53 -12.95 8.11
C LEU A 107 1.52 -12.18 8.97
N ASP A 108 2.78 -12.65 9.05
CA ASP A 108 3.86 -11.94 9.73
C ASP A 108 4.21 -10.62 9.04
N GLU A 109 4.28 -10.61 7.71
CA GLU A 109 4.45 -9.39 6.94
C GLU A 109 3.28 -8.42 7.21
N ALA A 110 2.05 -8.90 7.17
CA ALA A 110 0.86 -8.10 7.45
C ALA A 110 0.90 -7.49 8.86
N ASN A 111 1.35 -8.26 9.85
CA ASN A 111 1.56 -7.79 11.22
C ASN A 111 2.60 -6.67 11.30
N ASN A 112 3.71 -6.80 10.58
CA ASN A 112 4.76 -5.80 10.56
C ASN A 112 4.30 -4.50 9.88
N LEU A 113 3.55 -4.60 8.78
CA LEU A 113 2.93 -3.46 8.12
C LEU A 113 1.94 -2.73 9.04
N LEU A 114 1.09 -3.45 9.79
CA LEU A 114 0.18 -2.85 10.77
C LEU A 114 0.92 -2.07 11.86
N LYS A 115 2.05 -2.60 12.38
CA LYS A 115 2.90 -1.89 13.35
C LYS A 115 3.50 -0.62 12.75
N SER A 116 3.92 -0.67 11.49
CA SER A 116 4.45 0.49 10.76
C SER A 116 3.39 1.60 10.58
N ILE A 117 2.15 1.22 10.20
CA ILE A 117 1.02 2.17 10.09
C ILE A 117 0.76 2.86 11.44
N ALA A 118 0.64 2.08 12.52
CA ALA A 118 0.38 2.62 13.86
C ALA A 118 1.49 3.57 14.34
N SER A 119 2.75 3.24 14.06
CA SER A 119 3.90 4.08 14.38
C SER A 119 3.85 5.41 13.62
N THR A 120 3.49 5.37 12.34
CA THR A 120 3.36 6.57 11.49
C THR A 120 2.23 7.48 11.95
N GLU A 121 1.07 6.92 12.32
CA GLU A 121 -0.06 7.68 12.86
C GLU A 121 0.27 8.34 14.19
N THR A 122 0.97 7.62 15.07
CA THR A 122 1.45 8.13 16.36
C THR A 122 2.38 9.32 16.14
N GLN A 123 3.32 9.22 15.20
CA GLN A 123 4.22 10.32 14.89
C GLN A 123 3.49 11.52 14.28
N LYS A 124 2.55 11.31 13.34
CA LYS A 124 1.72 12.38 12.75
C LYS A 124 0.92 13.11 13.83
N SER A 125 0.30 12.37 14.76
CA SER A 125 -0.47 12.97 15.86
C SER A 125 0.42 13.78 16.81
N ARG A 126 1.62 13.29 17.13
CA ARG A 126 2.62 13.99 17.95
C ARG A 126 3.06 15.30 17.31
N VAL A 127 3.37 15.29 16.01
CA VAL A 127 3.75 16.49 15.26
C VAL A 127 2.61 17.50 15.21
N ARG A 128 1.38 17.06 14.93
CA ARG A 128 0.19 17.92 14.95
C ARG A 128 0.00 18.60 16.31
N ARG A 129 0.07 17.83 17.42
CA ARG A 129 -0.05 18.37 18.79
C ARG A 129 1.01 19.43 19.08
N LYS A 130 2.28 19.17 18.73
CA LYS A 130 3.37 20.17 18.89
C LYS A 130 3.08 21.45 18.09
N SER A 131 2.66 21.32 16.83
CA SER A 131 2.36 22.48 15.99
C SER A 131 1.20 23.35 16.52
N VAL A 132 0.17 22.73 17.11
CA VAL A 132 -0.96 23.45 17.73
C VAL A 132 -0.50 24.17 18.99
N SER A 133 0.25 23.47 19.87
CA SER A 133 0.81 24.07 21.08
C SER A 133 1.69 25.30 20.78
N GLU A 134 2.56 25.19 19.78
CA GLU A 134 3.40 26.32 19.35
C GLU A 134 2.56 27.50 18.83
N ARG A 135 1.53 27.26 18.01
CA ARG A 135 0.61 28.30 17.54
C ARG A 135 -0.11 29.00 18.68
N LEU A 136 -0.64 28.23 19.64
CA LEU A 136 -1.31 28.78 20.83
C LEU A 136 -0.35 29.64 21.65
N SER A 137 0.87 29.15 21.90
CA SER A 137 1.87 29.91 22.66
C SER A 137 2.23 31.24 21.99
N ARG A 138 2.32 31.28 20.66
CA ARG A 138 2.57 32.51 19.89
C ARG A 138 1.41 33.50 19.98
N LEU A 139 0.17 33.01 19.93
CA LEU A 139 -1.03 33.84 20.09
C LEU A 139 -1.09 34.47 21.49
N CYS A 140 -0.83 33.69 22.54
CA CYS A 140 -0.79 34.20 23.92
C CYS A 140 0.25 35.32 24.07
N ARG A 141 1.47 35.15 23.53
CA ARG A 141 2.52 36.18 23.56
C ARG A 141 2.14 37.47 22.81
N LYS A 142 1.43 37.35 21.69
CA LYS A 142 0.93 38.53 20.94
C LYS A 142 -0.16 39.27 21.72
N ALA A 143 -1.06 38.53 22.37
CA ALA A 143 -2.13 39.11 23.18
C ALA A 143 -1.60 39.85 24.41
N THR A 144 -0.57 39.32 25.09
CA THR A 144 0.06 40.00 26.23
C THR A 144 0.76 41.28 25.80
N LYS A 145 1.49 41.27 24.67
CA LYS A 145 2.18 42.47 24.15
C LYS A 145 1.25 43.61 23.72
N LYS A 146 0.01 43.29 23.32
CA LYS A 146 -1.01 44.30 22.92
C LYS A 146 -1.70 44.97 24.12
N ARG A 147 -1.64 44.38 25.32
CA ARG A 147 -2.26 44.95 26.53
C ARG A 147 -1.34 45.87 27.33
N SER A 148 -0.04 45.83 27.05
CA SER A 148 1.00 46.58 27.79
C SER A 148 1.60 47.77 27.01
N GLY A 149 0.97 48.17 25.90
CA GLY A 149 1.27 49.40 25.15
C GLY A 149 -0.02 50.06 24.70
#